data_AF-A0A916G1X9-F1
#
_entry.id   AF-A0A916G1X9-F1
#
_cell.length_a   1.000
_cell.length_b   1.000
_cell.length_c   1.000
_cell.angle_alpha   90.00
_cell.angle_beta   90.00
_cell.angle_gamma   90.00
#
_symmetry.space_group_name_H-M   'P 1'
#
loop_
_entity.id
_entity.type
_entity.pdbx_description
1 polymer ?
#
loop_
_entity_poly.entity_id
_entity_poly.type
_entity_poly.pdbx_seq_one_letter_code
_entity_poly.pdbx_strand_id
1 'polypeptide(L)'
;MAQGRNHGLTADTLFVGMTRPTMLFGVTYSAMIVNIVLTMEVFIVTKNLAWLLAFVPIHGLFYLVCLYEPRFFDLLGLWARTRGAALAAGNLRFWKASSYSPLVLDPPDRHGRRRHLPDIPLAHGKERAC
;
A
#
# COMPACT_ATOMS: atom_id res chain seq x y z
N MET A 1 -26.78 26.60 -4.97
CA MET A 1 -26.39 27.80 -5.73
C MET A 1 -24.91 28.08 -5.49
N ALA A 2 -24.06 27.78 -6.47
CA ALA A 2 -22.72 28.34 -6.65
C ALA A 2 -22.22 27.92 -8.05
N GLN A 3 -22.90 28.43 -9.08
CA GLN A 3 -22.40 28.41 -10.45
C GLN A 3 -21.58 29.68 -10.62
N GLY A 4 -20.30 29.55 -10.98
CA GLY A 4 -19.52 30.70 -11.43
C GLY A 4 -18.03 30.51 -11.30
N ARG A 5 -17.37 30.12 -12.41
CA ARG A 5 -16.08 30.66 -12.91
C ARG A 5 -15.49 29.97 -14.15
N ASN A 6 -16.02 28.83 -14.61
CA ASN A 6 -15.48 28.13 -15.77
C ASN A 6 -16.55 27.97 -16.87
N HIS A 7 -16.35 28.65 -18.01
CA HIS A 7 -17.21 28.50 -19.18
C HIS A 7 -16.89 27.16 -19.86
N GLY A 8 -17.66 26.11 -19.56
CA GLY A 8 -17.61 24.82 -20.26
C GLY A 8 -17.06 23.61 -19.48
N LEU A 9 -16.65 23.76 -18.22
CA LEU A 9 -16.28 22.62 -17.38
C LEU A 9 -17.50 22.14 -16.59
N THR A 10 -18.10 21.03 -17.03
CA THR A 10 -19.04 20.24 -16.23
C THR A 10 -18.28 19.60 -15.07
N ALA A 11 -18.50 20.09 -13.85
CA ALA A 11 -17.94 19.51 -12.63
C ALA A 11 -19.02 18.74 -11.89
N ASP A 12 -18.88 17.41 -11.83
CA ASP A 12 -19.78 16.56 -11.04
C ASP A 12 -19.44 16.67 -9.55
N THR A 13 -20.48 16.63 -8.71
CA THR A 13 -20.30 16.61 -7.25
C THR A 13 -19.66 15.29 -6.83
N LEU A 14 -18.39 15.34 -6.43
CA LEU A 14 -17.70 14.16 -5.92
C LEU A 14 -18.09 13.91 -4.46
N PHE A 15 -18.75 12.78 -4.21
CA PHE A 15 -19.06 12.32 -2.85
C PHE A 15 -17.78 11.79 -2.19
N VAL A 16 -17.07 12.69 -1.52
CA VAL A 16 -15.76 12.45 -0.91
C VAL A 16 -15.76 11.25 0.05
N GLY A 17 -16.88 10.97 0.71
CA GLY A 17 -17.02 9.81 1.61
C GLY A 17 -16.84 8.46 0.92
N MET A 18 -17.18 8.33 -0.37
CA MET A 18 -17.04 7.06 -1.11
C MET A 18 -15.61 6.80 -1.61
N THR A 19 -14.75 7.81 -1.63
CA THR A 19 -13.39 7.71 -2.19
C THR A 19 -12.29 7.85 -1.13
N ARG A 20 -12.65 8.26 0.09
CA ARG A 20 -11.73 8.28 1.24
C ARG A 20 -11.69 6.90 1.91
N PRO A 21 -10.50 6.48 2.39
CA PRO A 21 -10.37 5.30 3.22
C PRO A 21 -11.16 5.48 4.52
N THR A 22 -11.58 4.36 5.12
CA THR A 22 -12.37 4.39 6.36
C THR A 22 -11.55 5.01 7.49
N MET A 23 -12.15 5.97 8.21
CA MET A 23 -11.51 6.66 9.33
C MET A 23 -12.35 6.51 10.59
N LEU A 24 -11.69 6.24 11.72
CA LEU A 24 -12.28 6.13 13.04
C LEU A 24 -11.66 7.22 13.94
N PHE A 25 -12.50 8.07 14.53
CA PHE A 25 -12.07 9.24 15.33
C PHE A 25 -11.06 10.17 14.61
N GLY A 26 -11.11 10.22 13.28
CA GLY A 26 -10.24 11.07 12.45
C GLY A 26 -8.88 10.46 12.11
N VAL A 27 -8.62 9.22 12.53
CA VAL A 27 -7.42 8.43 12.17
C VAL A 27 -7.84 7.29 11.23
N THR A 28 -6.98 6.87 10.31
CA THR A 28 -7.30 5.73 9.44
C THR A 28 -7.35 4.41 10.18
N TYR A 29 -8.11 3.45 9.65
CA TYR A 29 -8.23 2.11 10.24
C TYR A 29 -6.87 1.44 10.49
N SER A 30 -5.95 1.53 9.51
CA SER A 30 -4.58 1.00 9.64
C SER A 30 -3.81 1.62 10.82
N ALA A 31 -3.89 2.94 11.00
CA ALA A 31 -3.21 3.63 12.10
C ALA A 31 -3.86 3.37 13.46
N MET A 32 -5.17 3.18 13.51
CA MET A 32 -5.87 2.78 14.73
C MET A 32 -5.41 1.40 15.21
N ILE A 33 -5.29 0.43 14.30
CA ILE A 33 -4.77 -0.90 14.63
C ILE A 33 -3.35 -0.81 15.19
N VAL A 34 -2.46 -0.06 14.52
CA VAL A 34 -1.08 0.12 14.98
C VAL A 34 -1.04 0.75 16.37
N ASN A 35 -1.89 1.74 16.64
CA ASN A 35 -1.96 2.38 17.96
C ASN A 35 -2.40 1.38 19.04
N ILE A 36 -3.47 0.61 18.79
CA ILE A 36 -3.97 -0.41 19.73
C ILE A 36 -2.92 -1.47 19.99
N VAL A 37 -2.26 -1.99 18.95
CA VAL A 37 -1.20 -3.00 19.10
C VAL A 37 -0.03 -2.42 19.90
N LEU A 38 0.47 -1.24 19.56
CA LEU A 38 1.59 -0.61 20.28
C LEU A 38 1.26 -0.37 21.76
N THR A 39 0.06 0.16 22.05
CA THR A 39 -0.34 0.44 23.42
C THR A 39 -0.57 -0.84 24.23
N MET A 40 -1.09 -1.90 23.60
CA MET A 40 -1.24 -3.22 24.21
C MET A 40 0.11 -3.88 24.52
N GLU A 41 1.05 -3.87 23.57
CA GLU A 41 2.40 -4.44 23.77
C GLU A 41 3.14 -3.73 24.92
N VAL A 42 3.12 -2.39 24.95
CA VAL A 42 3.75 -1.60 26.02
C VAL A 42 3.09 -1.86 27.38
N PHE A 43 1.77 -2.00 27.41
CA PHE A 43 1.06 -2.37 28.64
C PHE A 43 1.49 -3.75 29.16
N ILE A 44 1.58 -4.76 28.29
CA ILE A 44 1.98 -6.13 28.68
C ILE A 44 3.42 -6.14 29.22
N VAL A 45 4.34 -5.46 28.54
CA VAL A 45 5.76 -5.42 28.93
C VAL A 45 5.93 -4.74 30.28
N THR A 46 5.24 -3.62 30.49
CA THR A 46 5.44 -2.80 31.69
C THR A 46 4.52 -3.18 32.84
N LYS A 47 3.47 -3.98 32.59
CA LYS A 47 2.41 -4.41 33.53
C LYS A 47 1.82 -3.27 34.36
N ASN A 48 1.86 -2.05 33.83
CA ASN A 48 1.44 -0.85 34.53
C ASN A 48 0.34 -0.15 33.74
N LEU A 49 -0.80 0.07 34.39
CA LEU A 49 -1.99 0.67 33.79
C LEU A 49 -1.77 2.12 33.33
N ALA A 50 -0.81 2.84 33.91
CA ALA A 50 -0.48 4.21 33.50
C ALA A 50 -0.05 4.30 32.02
N TRP A 51 0.47 3.21 31.44
CA TRP A 51 0.84 3.18 30.03
C TRP A 51 -0.34 3.24 29.06
N LEU A 52 -1.56 2.96 29.50
CA LEU A 52 -2.74 3.24 28.68
C LEU A 52 -2.88 4.74 28.38
N LEU A 53 -2.39 5.62 29.26
CA LEU A 53 -2.44 7.07 29.02
C LEU A 53 -1.56 7.50 27.85
N ALA A 54 -0.52 6.72 27.53
CA ALA A 54 0.33 6.94 26.35
C ALA A 54 -0.42 6.73 25.02
N PHE A 55 -1.62 6.11 25.05
CA PHE A 55 -2.51 6.03 23.90
C PHE A 55 -2.84 7.42 23.34
N VAL A 56 -3.14 8.39 24.21
CA VAL A 56 -3.58 9.73 23.83
C VAL A 56 -2.53 10.50 23.02
N PRO A 57 -1.26 10.66 23.48
CA PRO A 57 -0.26 11.37 22.69
C PRO A 57 0.09 10.64 21.38
N ILE A 58 0.14 9.30 21.38
CA ILE A 58 0.43 8.53 20.17
C ILE A 58 -0.73 8.69 19.16
N HIS A 59 -1.98 8.64 19.63
CA HIS A 59 -3.15 8.82 18.78
C HIS A 59 -3.22 10.26 18.23
N GLY A 60 -2.88 11.26 19.04
CA GLY A 60 -2.76 12.64 18.61
C GLY A 60 -1.74 12.82 17.48
N LEU A 61 -0.58 12.16 17.58
CA LEU A 61 0.41 12.19 16.50
C LEU A 61 -0.14 11.57 15.21
N PHE A 62 -0.80 10.42 15.29
CA PHE A 62 -1.40 9.78 14.13
C PHE A 62 -2.53 10.60 13.52
N TYR A 63 -3.31 11.30 14.34
CA TYR A 63 -4.32 12.24 13.88
C TYR A 63 -3.70 13.38 13.06
N LEU A 64 -2.61 13.98 13.53
CA LEU A 64 -1.90 15.03 12.80
C LEU A 64 -1.38 14.54 11.45
N VAL A 65 -0.83 13.32 11.41
CA VAL A 65 -0.36 12.70 10.15
C VAL A 65 -1.51 12.44 9.18
N CYS A 66 -2.63 11.89 9.67
CA CYS A 66 -3.83 11.64 8.87
C CYS A 66 -4.51 12.92 8.38
N LEU A 67 -4.35 14.04 9.10
CA LEU A 67 -4.86 15.35 8.68
C LEU A 67 -4.10 15.88 7.46
N TYR A 68 -2.78 15.63 7.38
CA TYR A 68 -1.96 16.02 6.24
C TYR A 68 -2.23 15.11 5.03
N GLU A 69 -2.12 13.79 5.21
CA GLU A 69 -2.32 12.83 4.14
C GLU A 69 -3.08 11.60 4.66
N PRO A 70 -4.36 11.39 4.29
CA PRO A 70 -5.16 10.31 4.84
C PRO A 70 -4.63 8.93 4.44
N ARG A 71 -3.87 8.81 3.36
CA ARG A 71 -3.37 7.53 2.85
C ARG A 71 -1.95 7.19 3.32
N PHE A 72 -1.37 8.00 4.22
CA PHE A 72 0.03 7.87 4.61
C PHE A 72 0.43 6.46 5.06
N PHE A 73 -0.36 5.85 5.95
CA PHE A 73 -0.07 4.53 6.51
C PHE A 73 -0.18 3.39 5.48
N ASP A 74 -1.15 3.49 4.56
CA ASP A 74 -1.30 2.50 3.49
C ASP A 74 -0.17 2.64 2.46
N LEU A 75 0.24 3.87 2.15
CA LEU A 75 1.41 4.14 1.31
C LEU A 75 2.70 3.64 1.97
N LEU A 76 2.84 3.80 3.28
CA LEU A 76 4.00 3.29 4.03
C LEU A 76 4.06 1.77 3.98
N GLY A 77 2.92 1.09 4.15
CA GLY A 77 2.82 -0.36 3.99
C GLY A 77 3.14 -0.82 2.57
N LEU A 78 2.63 -0.11 1.56
CA LEU A 78 2.95 -0.37 0.16
C LEU A 78 4.44 -0.17 -0.13
N TRP A 79 5.03 0.89 0.39
CA TRP A 79 6.46 1.17 0.27
C TRP A 79 7.30 0.05 0.89
N ALA A 80 6.92 -0.42 2.09
CA ALA A 80 7.61 -1.52 2.76
C ALA A 80 7.56 -2.81 1.91
N ARG A 81 6.42 -3.14 1.32
CA ARG A 81 6.26 -4.34 0.46
C ARG A 81 6.97 -4.23 -0.89
N THR A 82 7.14 -3.02 -1.42
CA THR A 82 7.72 -2.82 -2.76
C THR A 82 9.19 -2.49 -2.68
N ARG A 83 9.51 -1.31 -2.15
CA ARG A 83 10.88 -0.81 -1.98
C ARG A 83 11.61 -1.57 -0.89
N GLY A 84 10.96 -1.86 0.24
CA GLY A 84 11.57 -2.60 1.35
C GLY A 84 11.94 -4.04 0.95
N ALA A 85 11.02 -4.76 0.31
CA ALA A 85 11.30 -6.10 -0.21
C ALA A 85 12.38 -6.09 -1.31
N ALA A 86 12.34 -5.11 -2.23
CA ALA A 86 13.37 -4.97 -3.26
C ALA A 86 14.75 -4.62 -2.69
N LEU A 87 14.81 -3.90 -1.56
CA LEU A 87 16.03 -3.61 -0.83
C LEU A 87 16.58 -4.89 -0.17
N ALA A 88 15.72 -5.65 0.51
CA ALA A 88 16.09 -6.91 1.15
C ALA A 88 16.57 -7.97 0.14
N ALA A 89 15.94 -8.06 -1.03
CA ALA A 89 16.34 -8.95 -2.12
C ALA A 89 17.57 -8.46 -2.90
N GLY A 90 18.12 -7.28 -2.58
CA GLY A 90 19.28 -6.70 -3.27
C GLY A 90 18.99 -6.13 -4.67
N ASN A 91 17.78 -6.36 -5.20
CA ASN A 91 17.34 -5.91 -6.52
C ASN A 91 17.43 -4.38 -6.67
N LEU A 92 17.13 -3.66 -5.59
CA LEU A 92 17.21 -2.19 -5.56
C LEU A 92 18.65 -1.65 -5.66
N ARG A 93 19.66 -2.41 -5.21
CA ARG A 93 21.07 -1.99 -5.33
C ARG A 93 21.57 -2.11 -6.77
N PHE A 94 21.08 -3.11 -7.50
CA PHE A 94 21.51 -3.36 -8.87
C PHE A 94 20.74 -2.49 -9.87
N TRP A 95 19.41 -2.40 -9.77
CA TRP A 95 18.58 -1.68 -10.75
C TRP A 95 18.10 -0.30 -10.32
N LYS A 96 18.20 0.07 -9.04
CA LYS A 96 17.67 1.34 -8.44
C LYS A 96 16.18 1.62 -8.69
N ALA A 97 15.47 0.70 -9.33
CA ALA A 97 14.06 0.79 -9.69
C ALA A 97 13.26 -0.36 -9.08
N SER A 98 12.00 -0.09 -8.75
CA SER A 98 11.02 -1.07 -8.29
C SER A 98 9.69 -0.69 -8.93
N SER A 99 9.14 -1.60 -9.74
CA SER A 99 7.88 -1.39 -10.46
C SER A 99 6.78 -2.19 -9.78
N TYR A 100 5.64 -1.54 -9.52
CA TYR A 100 4.44 -2.24 -9.05
C TYR A 100 3.66 -2.74 -10.27
N SER A 101 3.64 -4.04 -10.48
CA SER A 101 2.79 -4.68 -11.49
C SER A 101 1.67 -5.44 -10.77
N PRO A 102 0.39 -5.25 -11.16
CA PRO A 102 -0.70 -6.08 -10.65
C PRO A 102 -0.63 -7.50 -11.21
N LEU A 103 0.14 -7.73 -12.27
CA LEU A 103 0.40 -9.04 -12.83
C LEU A 103 1.40 -9.79 -11.93
N VAL A 104 1.14 -11.07 -11.67
CA VAL A 104 2.12 -11.97 -11.05
C VAL A 104 3.30 -12.11 -12.02
N LEU A 105 4.38 -11.39 -11.76
CA LEU A 105 5.63 -11.52 -12.51
C LEU A 105 6.42 -12.70 -11.93
N ASP A 106 6.89 -13.60 -12.79
CA ASP A 106 7.88 -14.62 -12.46
C ASP A 106 9.27 -14.16 -12.95
N PRO A 107 9.96 -13.28 -12.20
CA PRO A 107 11.27 -12.82 -12.57
C PRO A 107 12.27 -13.99 -12.49
N PRO A 108 13.22 -14.08 -13.43
CA PRO A 108 14.29 -15.06 -13.33
C PRO A 108 15.08 -14.85 -12.04
N ASP A 109 15.47 -15.95 -11.39
CA ASP A 109 16.39 -15.94 -10.26
C ASP A 109 17.76 -15.36 -10.68
N ARG A 110 18.62 -15.02 -9.72
CA ARG A 110 20.02 -14.57 -9.96
C ARG A 110 20.84 -15.53 -10.84
N HIS A 111 20.45 -16.80 -10.91
CA HIS A 111 21.02 -17.80 -11.80
C HIS A 111 20.30 -17.93 -13.17
N GLY A 112 19.39 -17.01 -13.49
CA GLY A 112 18.62 -16.99 -14.74
C GLY A 112 17.45 -17.98 -14.80
N ARG A 113 17.15 -18.70 -13.71
CA ARG A 113 16.07 -19.71 -13.71
C ARG A 113 14.70 -19.07 -13.49
N ARG A 114 13.75 -19.35 -14.39
CA ARG A 114 12.33 -19.00 -14.21
C ARG A 114 11.58 -20.18 -13.58
N ARG A 115 10.55 -19.91 -12.78
CA ARG A 115 9.74 -20.96 -12.14
C ARG A 115 8.75 -21.58 -13.12
N HIS A 116 8.24 -20.77 -14.05
CA HIS A 116 7.31 -21.19 -15.10
C HIS A 116 8.04 -21.24 -16.45
N LEU A 117 8.04 -22.41 -17.09
CA LEU A 117 8.43 -22.52 -18.50
C LEU A 117 7.23 -22.02 -19.33
N PRO A 118 7.37 -21.00 -20.19
CA PRO A 118 6.24 -20.55 -20.98
C PRO A 118 5.76 -21.68 -21.89
N ASP A 119 4.46 -22.00 -21.84
CA ASP A 119 3.82 -22.84 -22.85
C ASP A 119 3.82 -22.03 -24.14
N ILE A 120 4.84 -22.23 -24.95
CA ILE A 120 4.89 -21.69 -26.31
C ILE A 120 4.12 -22.70 -27.15
N PRO A 121 2.87 -22.43 -27.58
CA PRO A 121 2.24 -23.23 -28.61
C PRO A 121 3.05 -22.98 -29.88
N LEU A 122 4.07 -23.80 -30.10
CA LEU A 122 4.70 -23.95 -31.39
C LEU A 122 3.59 -24.49 -32.29
N ALA A 123 2.97 -23.59 -33.05
CA ALA A 123 2.08 -23.95 -34.14
C ALA A 123 2.92 -24.77 -35.14
N HIS A 124 2.96 -26.07 -34.93
CA HIS A 124 3.51 -26.99 -35.90
C HIS A 124 2.57 -26.89 -37.12
N GLY A 125 3.07 -26.23 -38.17
CA GLY A 125 2.40 -26.17 -39.46
C GLY A 125 2.09 -27.58 -39.91
N LYS A 126 0.81 -27.93 -39.91
CA LYS A 126 0.30 -29.13 -40.56
C LYS A 126 0.24 -28.81 -42.05
N GLU A 127 1.38 -28.93 -42.72
CA GLU A 127 1.44 -28.93 -44.17
C GLU A 127 0.79 -30.23 -44.68
N ARG A 128 -0.43 -30.03 -45.21
CA ARG A 128 -1.04 -30.73 -46.34
C ARG A 128 -0.25 -31.93 -46.87
N ALA A 129 -0.81 -33.13 -46.68
CA ALA A 129 -0.61 -34.24 -47.62
C ALA A 129 -1.97 -34.48 -48.29
N CYS A 130 -1.93 -34.57 -49.63
CA CYS A 130 -3.04 -34.89 -50.53
C CYS A 130 -3.86 -36.10 -50.09
#